data_AF-A0A959TAV9-F1
#
_entry.id   AF-A0A959TAV9-F1
#
_cell.length_a   1.000
_cell.length_b   1.000
_cell.length_c   1.000
_cell.angle_alpha   90.00
_cell.angle_beta   90.00
_cell.angle_gamma   90.00
#
_symmetry.space_group_name_H-M   'P 1'
#
loop_
_entity.id
_entity.type
_entity.pdbx_description
1 polymer ?
#
loop_
_entity_poly.entity_id
_entity_poly.type
_entity_poly.pdbx_seq_one_letter_code
_entity_poly.pdbx_strand_id
1 'polypeptide(L)'
;FRIRVKRDVNDLWTLDYDDGATGTYLTAGTATDATHGSSTHFGIRIEQSSAAGPINNHFFDDILVGAIPVDLTPPQVVSVTAISDVLVDVLFDEPLDPATAGDANNYDIQPFIGVSTAVLDGTDPALVHLTPAQALTSGNSYDLQVSGVEDLAGNALPAGAPIPFSYFVPDVAQFRDVTINELMADPTPVVGLPEAEFIELHNATPDRFFELGGWTISDGGTPAVLPAATLGPGEFVILTTVADAPLFTGFGT
;
A
#
# COMPACT_ATOMS: atom_id res chain seq x y z
N PHE A 1 22.16 -22.19 26.22
CA PHE A 1 21.66 -22.91 25.04
C PHE A 1 20.15 -22.80 24.99
N ARG A 2 19.62 -22.24 23.91
CA ARG A 2 18.19 -22.25 23.62
C ARG A 2 17.96 -23.02 22.33
N ILE A 3 16.89 -23.79 22.28
CA ILE A 3 16.51 -24.57 21.11
C ILE A 3 15.14 -24.09 20.67
N ARG A 4 14.97 -23.88 19.37
CA ARG A 4 13.69 -23.55 18.78
C ARG A 4 13.42 -24.51 17.62
N VAL A 5 12.28 -25.17 17.66
CA VAL A 5 11.79 -26.01 16.57
C VAL A 5 10.55 -25.37 16.00
N LYS A 6 10.56 -25.10 14.70
CA LYS A 6 9.40 -24.57 13.95
C LYS A 6 8.95 -25.59 12.93
N ARG A 7 7.66 -25.63 12.66
CA ARG A 7 7.04 -26.35 11.55
C ARG A 7 6.23 -25.34 10.75
N ASP A 8 6.33 -25.37 9.43
CA ASP A 8 5.49 -24.55 8.56
C ASP A 8 4.35 -25.36 7.91
N VAL A 9 3.60 -24.71 7.02
CA VAL A 9 2.47 -25.29 6.28
C VAL A 9 2.91 -26.32 5.23
N ASN A 10 4.18 -26.32 4.83
CA ASN A 10 4.76 -27.28 3.88
C ASN A 10 5.36 -28.50 4.60
N ASP A 11 5.00 -28.69 5.86
CA ASP A 11 5.52 -29.75 6.73
C ASP A 11 7.05 -29.67 6.93
N LEU A 12 7.66 -28.51 6.67
CA LEU A 12 9.09 -28.28 6.88
C LEU A 12 9.36 -27.95 8.33
N TRP A 13 10.11 -28.83 8.99
CA TRP A 13 10.65 -28.62 10.31
C TRP A 13 12.00 -27.92 10.22
N THR A 14 12.18 -26.88 11.01
CA THR A 14 13.44 -26.14 11.15
C THR A 14 13.90 -26.21 12.59
N LEU A 15 15.12 -26.72 12.81
CA LEU A 15 15.79 -26.71 14.11
C LEU A 15 16.75 -25.53 14.15
N ASP A 16 16.49 -24.60 15.06
CA ASP A 16 17.36 -23.48 15.36
C ASP A 16 17.95 -23.62 16.78
N TYR A 17 19.16 -23.08 16.97
CA TYR A 17 19.80 -23.02 18.28
C TYR A 17 20.46 -21.66 18.52
N ASP A 18 20.52 -21.26 19.78
CA ASP A 18 21.37 -20.16 20.28
C ASP A 18 22.26 -20.75 21.37
N ASP A 19 23.57 -20.72 21.16
CA ASP A 19 24.56 -21.24 22.09
C ASP A 19 24.74 -20.36 23.34
N GLY A 20 24.10 -19.19 23.38
CA GLY A 20 24.14 -18.22 24.47
C GLY A 20 25.18 -17.12 24.27
N ALA A 21 25.87 -17.08 23.13
CA ALA A 21 26.91 -16.08 22.85
C ALA A 21 26.38 -14.80 22.19
N THR A 22 25.29 -14.86 21.43
CA THR A 22 24.85 -13.75 20.56
C THR A 22 23.40 -13.32 20.76
N GLY A 23 22.60 -14.10 21.48
CA GLY A 23 21.15 -13.86 21.61
C GLY A 23 20.38 -14.06 20.29
N THR A 24 21.04 -14.61 19.27
CA THR A 24 20.50 -14.80 17.92
C THR A 24 20.48 -16.29 17.61
N TYR A 25 19.39 -16.76 17.03
CA TYR A 25 19.25 -18.15 16.62
C TYR A 25 19.94 -18.42 15.28
N LEU A 26 20.73 -19.49 15.23
CA LEU A 26 21.29 -20.07 14.00
C LEU A 26 20.53 -21.33 13.63
N THR A 27 20.29 -21.55 12.34
CA THR A 27 19.66 -22.79 11.86
C THR A 27 20.67 -23.93 11.87
N ALA A 28 20.35 -25.00 12.61
CA ALA A 28 21.11 -26.24 12.63
C ALA A 28 20.78 -27.12 11.41
N GLY A 29 19.53 -27.08 10.94
CA GLY A 29 19.07 -27.84 9.78
C GLY A 29 17.56 -27.88 9.63
N THR A 30 17.11 -28.51 8.56
CA THR A 30 15.70 -28.68 8.23
C THR A 30 15.37 -30.13 7.85
N ALA A 31 14.11 -30.52 8.02
CA ALA A 31 13.59 -31.82 7.56
C ALA A 31 12.10 -31.69 7.25
N THR A 32 11.63 -32.29 6.15
CA THR A 32 10.20 -32.34 5.84
C THR A 32 9.58 -33.62 6.43
N ASP A 33 8.59 -33.49 7.29
CA ASP A 33 7.91 -34.62 7.93
C ASP A 33 6.41 -34.31 8.18
N ALA A 34 5.56 -35.01 7.43
CA ALA A 34 4.11 -34.91 7.46
C ALA A 34 3.43 -35.96 8.39
N THR A 35 4.20 -36.80 9.08
CA THR A 35 3.67 -37.94 9.86
C THR A 35 2.74 -37.50 10.97
N HIS A 36 3.00 -36.34 11.57
CA HIS A 36 2.20 -35.77 12.66
C HIS A 36 1.68 -34.38 12.28
N GLY A 37 0.43 -34.31 11.82
CA GLY A 37 -0.25 -33.06 11.46
C GLY A 37 -0.91 -32.33 12.64
N SER A 38 -1.07 -32.99 13.79
CA SER A 38 -1.58 -32.36 15.01
C SER A 38 -1.03 -33.05 16.27
N SER A 39 -0.99 -32.32 17.39
CA SER A 39 -0.66 -32.87 18.69
C SER A 39 -1.44 -32.17 19.80
N THR A 40 -1.85 -32.92 20.81
CA THR A 40 -2.46 -32.41 22.05
C THR A 40 -1.47 -32.36 23.21
N HIS A 41 -0.28 -32.93 23.03
CA HIS A 41 0.73 -33.08 24.07
C HIS A 41 2.12 -32.79 23.50
N PHE A 42 3.03 -32.39 24.37
CA PHE A 42 4.45 -32.27 24.05
C PHE A 42 5.25 -33.08 25.07
N GLY A 43 6.34 -33.69 24.62
CA GLY A 43 7.23 -34.44 25.48
C GLY A 43 8.64 -34.50 24.90
N ILE A 44 9.61 -34.66 25.78
CA ILE A 44 11.01 -34.84 25.42
C ILE A 44 11.36 -36.31 25.61
N ARG A 45 11.81 -36.96 24.55
CA ARG A 45 12.32 -38.34 24.59
C ARG A 45 13.83 -38.31 24.69
N ILE A 46 14.37 -38.93 25.73
CA ILE A 46 15.82 -39.09 25.93
C ILE A 46 16.20 -40.53 25.59
N GLU A 47 17.03 -40.70 24.58
CA GLU A 47 17.65 -41.98 24.23
C GLU A 47 19.16 -41.91 24.53
N GLN A 48 19.64 -42.75 25.43
CA GLN A 48 21.04 -42.76 25.87
C GLN A 48 21.53 -44.16 26.23
N SER A 49 22.85 -44.36 26.19
CA SER A 49 23.50 -45.60 26.62
C SER A 49 23.49 -45.78 28.15
N SER A 50 23.70 -47.00 28.64
CA SER A 50 23.73 -47.33 30.08
C SER A 50 25.01 -46.90 30.82
N ALA A 51 25.89 -46.12 30.18
CA ALA A 51 27.04 -45.54 30.86
C ALA A 51 26.57 -44.64 32.02
N ALA A 52 27.15 -44.81 33.21
CA ALA A 52 26.62 -44.18 34.43
C ALA A 52 26.72 -42.64 34.47
N GLY A 53 27.56 -42.01 33.64
CA GLY A 53 27.83 -40.57 33.67
C GLY A 53 26.71 -39.68 33.11
N PRO A 54 26.09 -40.01 31.95
CA PRO A 54 24.99 -39.21 31.38
C PRO A 54 23.62 -39.44 32.02
N ILE A 55 23.45 -40.49 32.83
CA ILE A 55 22.17 -40.82 33.46
C ILE A 55 21.78 -39.69 34.44
N ASN A 56 20.58 -39.13 34.28
CA ASN A 56 20.01 -38.04 35.09
C ASN A 56 20.69 -36.66 34.99
N ASN A 57 21.55 -36.41 34.00
CA ASN A 57 22.20 -35.11 33.79
C ASN A 57 21.54 -34.24 32.70
N HIS A 58 20.27 -34.52 32.36
CA HIS A 58 19.52 -33.75 31.37
C HIS A 58 18.60 -32.76 32.07
N PHE A 59 18.79 -31.47 31.82
CA PHE A 59 17.98 -30.39 32.36
C PHE A 59 17.34 -29.63 31.22
N PHE A 60 16.02 -29.49 31.28
CA PHE A 60 15.24 -28.68 30.36
C PHE A 60 14.42 -27.71 31.21
N ASP A 61 14.49 -26.44 30.87
CA ASP A 61 13.75 -25.37 31.53
C ASP A 61 13.31 -24.36 30.47
N ASP A 62 12.44 -23.42 30.84
CA ASP A 62 11.89 -22.39 29.96
C ASP A 62 11.22 -22.96 28.68
N ILE A 63 10.52 -24.09 28.83
CA ILE A 63 9.84 -24.75 27.71
C ILE A 63 8.58 -23.96 27.35
N LEU A 64 8.55 -23.42 26.13
CA LEU A 64 7.37 -22.85 25.51
C LEU A 64 6.93 -23.74 24.35
N VAL A 65 5.68 -24.20 24.40
CA VAL A 65 5.01 -24.92 23.31
C VAL A 65 3.72 -24.19 23.03
N GLY A 66 3.52 -23.81 21.78
CA GLY A 66 2.33 -23.09 21.35
C GLY A 66 1.86 -23.55 19.99
N ALA A 67 0.66 -23.11 19.62
CA ALA A 67 0.20 -23.22 18.24
C ALA A 67 1.14 -22.43 17.33
N ILE A 68 1.23 -22.88 16.08
CA ILE A 68 1.79 -22.05 15.01
C ILE A 68 0.87 -20.82 14.92
N PRO A 69 1.38 -19.59 15.10
CA PRO A 69 0.56 -18.41 14.87
C PRO A 69 0.15 -18.43 13.40
N VAL A 70 -1.16 -18.55 13.15
CA VAL A 70 -1.75 -18.50 11.81
C VAL A 70 -2.23 -17.08 11.59
N ASP A 71 -1.92 -16.55 10.41
CA ASP A 71 -2.50 -15.29 9.99
C ASP A 71 -3.99 -15.49 9.69
N LEU A 72 -4.84 -14.63 10.23
CA LEU A 72 -6.29 -14.66 10.05
C LEU A 72 -6.82 -13.32 9.53
N THR A 73 -5.95 -12.37 9.22
CA THR A 73 -6.34 -11.06 8.69
C THR A 73 -6.31 -11.10 7.17
N PRO A 74 -7.42 -10.80 6.48
CA PRO A 74 -7.40 -10.65 5.03
C PRO A 74 -6.64 -9.41 4.58
N PRO A 75 -6.09 -9.41 3.36
CA PRO A 75 -5.40 -8.25 2.81
C PRO A 75 -6.38 -7.09 2.66
N GLN A 76 -5.87 -5.86 2.67
CA GLN A 76 -6.62 -4.63 2.45
C GLN A 76 -6.02 -3.84 1.29
N VAL A 77 -6.88 -3.17 0.52
CA VAL A 77 -6.41 -2.25 -0.53
C VAL A 77 -5.93 -0.94 0.12
N VAL A 78 -4.67 -0.60 -0.12
CA VAL A 78 -4.03 0.63 0.34
C VAL A 78 -4.29 1.77 -0.64
N SER A 79 -4.16 1.51 -1.94
CA SER A 79 -4.37 2.53 -2.97
C SER A 79 -4.73 1.92 -4.32
N VAL A 80 -5.49 2.69 -5.10
CA VAL A 80 -5.80 2.42 -6.52
C VAL A 80 -5.32 3.62 -7.32
N THR A 81 -4.52 3.41 -8.37
CA THR A 81 -3.94 4.49 -9.17
C THR A 81 -3.99 4.15 -10.65
N ALA A 82 -4.65 4.99 -11.45
CA ALA A 82 -4.63 4.86 -12.90
C ALA A 82 -3.31 5.43 -13.46
N ILE A 83 -2.42 4.57 -13.94
CA ILE A 83 -1.12 4.95 -14.53
C ILE A 83 -1.30 5.40 -15.99
N SER A 84 -2.25 4.78 -16.69
CA SER A 84 -2.67 5.15 -18.05
C SER A 84 -4.13 4.75 -18.28
N ASP A 85 -4.64 5.00 -19.48
CA ASP A 85 -5.98 4.56 -19.89
C ASP A 85 -6.13 3.03 -19.93
N VAL A 86 -5.03 2.31 -19.98
CA VAL A 86 -4.99 0.83 -20.09
C VAL A 86 -4.26 0.16 -18.93
N LEU A 87 -3.87 0.90 -17.89
CA LEU A 87 -3.15 0.35 -16.74
C LEU A 87 -3.61 1.02 -15.44
N VAL A 88 -4.11 0.21 -14.52
CA VAL A 88 -4.47 0.60 -13.15
C VAL A 88 -3.69 -0.26 -12.16
N ASP A 89 -2.99 0.39 -11.25
CA ASP A 89 -2.23 -0.25 -10.19
C ASP A 89 -3.05 -0.29 -8.91
N VAL A 90 -3.09 -1.45 -8.26
CA VAL A 90 -3.77 -1.69 -6.99
C VAL A 90 -2.74 -2.21 -5.99
N LEU A 91 -2.45 -1.40 -4.97
CA LEU A 91 -1.51 -1.75 -3.91
C LEU A 91 -2.29 -2.29 -2.70
N PHE A 92 -1.86 -3.43 -2.18
CA PHE A 92 -2.36 -4.03 -0.95
C PHE A 92 -1.39 -3.82 0.22
N ASP A 93 -1.83 -4.07 1.44
CA ASP A 93 -1.02 -3.89 2.66
C ASP A 93 -0.12 -5.10 2.98
N GLU A 94 -0.27 -6.20 2.24
CA GLU A 94 0.52 -7.42 2.40
C GLU A 94 0.69 -8.22 1.09
N PRO A 95 1.66 -9.15 1.03
CA PRO A 95 1.85 -10.05 -0.11
C PRO A 95 0.65 -10.95 -0.39
N LEU A 96 0.31 -11.09 -1.67
CA LEU A 96 -0.88 -11.82 -2.11
C LEU A 96 -0.56 -13.22 -2.64
N ASP A 97 -1.57 -14.09 -2.60
CA ASP A 97 -1.56 -15.34 -3.36
C ASP A 97 -1.61 -15.05 -4.88
N PRO A 98 -0.64 -15.55 -5.68
CA PRO A 98 -0.60 -15.24 -7.11
C PRO A 98 -1.78 -15.77 -7.93
N ALA A 99 -2.46 -16.84 -7.49
CA ALA A 99 -3.56 -17.42 -8.24
C ALA A 99 -4.83 -16.57 -8.12
N THR A 100 -5.15 -16.12 -6.90
CA THR A 100 -6.32 -15.26 -6.65
C THR A 100 -6.06 -13.81 -7.07
N ALA A 101 -4.86 -13.27 -6.85
CA ALA A 101 -4.51 -11.93 -7.31
C ALA A 101 -4.44 -11.80 -8.84
N GLY A 102 -4.13 -12.91 -9.53
CA GLY A 102 -4.13 -12.98 -11.00
C GLY A 102 -5.51 -13.27 -11.62
N ASP A 103 -6.55 -13.53 -10.83
CA ASP A 103 -7.89 -13.77 -11.36
C ASP A 103 -8.62 -12.44 -11.60
N ALA A 104 -8.77 -12.06 -12.86
CA ALA A 104 -9.49 -10.84 -13.25
C ALA A 104 -10.94 -10.79 -12.74
N ASN A 105 -11.58 -11.93 -12.42
CA ASN A 105 -12.95 -11.95 -11.88
C ASN A 105 -13.05 -11.42 -10.44
N ASN A 106 -11.91 -11.27 -9.74
CA ASN A 106 -11.85 -10.67 -8.42
C ASN A 106 -11.90 -9.14 -8.44
N TYR A 107 -11.93 -8.53 -9.63
CA TYR A 107 -11.87 -7.09 -9.84
C TYR A 107 -12.97 -6.62 -10.82
N ASP A 108 -13.62 -5.51 -10.51
CA ASP A 108 -14.55 -4.83 -11.42
C ASP A 108 -14.35 -3.32 -11.38
N ILE A 109 -14.13 -2.70 -12.54
CA ILE A 109 -14.03 -1.24 -12.67
C ILE A 109 -15.36 -0.70 -13.15
N GLN A 110 -15.96 0.17 -12.35
CA GLN A 110 -17.27 0.76 -12.56
C GLN A 110 -17.15 2.25 -12.89
N PRO A 111 -18.07 2.83 -13.69
CA PRO A 111 -19.20 2.16 -14.34
C PRO A 111 -18.83 1.53 -15.70
N PHE A 112 -19.25 0.28 -15.91
CA PHE A 112 -19.21 -0.42 -17.21
C PHE A 112 -17.83 -0.57 -17.88
N ILE A 113 -16.72 -0.51 -17.13
CA ILE A 113 -15.37 -0.71 -17.68
C ILE A 113 -14.96 -2.18 -17.57
N GLY A 114 -15.09 -2.80 -16.39
CA GLY A 114 -14.63 -4.16 -16.11
C GLY A 114 -13.11 -4.34 -16.18
N VAL A 115 -12.62 -5.53 -15.84
CA VAL A 115 -11.19 -5.89 -15.91
C VAL A 115 -10.99 -7.01 -16.92
N SER A 116 -10.01 -6.87 -17.82
CA SER A 116 -9.66 -7.89 -18.81
C SER A 116 -8.57 -8.83 -18.31
N THR A 117 -7.57 -8.30 -17.60
CA THR A 117 -6.49 -9.08 -16.99
C THR A 117 -6.08 -8.47 -15.65
N ALA A 118 -5.70 -9.31 -14.69
CA ALA A 118 -5.00 -8.93 -13.48
C ALA A 118 -3.65 -9.67 -13.45
N VAL A 119 -2.58 -8.97 -13.11
CA VAL A 119 -1.22 -9.53 -13.04
C VAL A 119 -0.55 -9.03 -11.78
N LEU A 120 -0.17 -9.94 -10.88
CA LEU A 120 0.67 -9.61 -9.72
C LEU A 120 2.06 -9.16 -10.20
N ASP A 121 2.59 -8.09 -9.62
CA ASP A 121 3.92 -7.59 -9.98
C ASP A 121 5.01 -8.63 -9.64
N GLY A 122 6.04 -8.67 -10.49
CA GLY A 122 7.13 -9.64 -10.35
C GLY A 122 8.15 -9.29 -9.26
N THR A 123 8.11 -8.05 -8.76
CA THR A 123 9.05 -7.51 -7.77
C THR A 123 8.36 -7.18 -6.44
N ASP A 124 7.17 -6.60 -6.49
CA ASP A 124 6.34 -6.27 -5.34
C ASP A 124 5.14 -7.23 -5.24
N PRO A 125 5.17 -8.21 -4.33
CA PRO A 125 4.11 -9.20 -4.22
C PRO A 125 2.81 -8.66 -3.61
N ALA A 126 2.74 -7.36 -3.28
CA ALA A 126 1.51 -6.69 -2.83
C ALA A 126 0.88 -5.80 -3.92
N LEU A 127 1.50 -5.69 -5.10
CA LEU A 127 1.05 -4.83 -6.19
C LEU A 127 0.41 -5.63 -7.31
N VAL A 128 -0.82 -5.28 -7.71
CA VAL A 128 -1.52 -5.88 -8.84
C VAL A 128 -1.71 -4.85 -9.96
N HIS A 129 -1.31 -5.23 -11.17
CA HIS A 129 -1.54 -4.49 -12.39
C HIS A 129 -2.82 -4.98 -13.07
N LEU A 130 -3.81 -4.11 -13.16
CA LEU A 130 -5.07 -4.35 -13.85
C LEU A 130 -5.02 -3.74 -15.25
N THR A 131 -5.48 -4.50 -16.24
CA THR A 131 -5.79 -4.00 -17.58
C THR A 131 -7.32 -3.83 -17.68
N PRO A 132 -7.85 -2.60 -17.73
CA PRO A 132 -9.27 -2.35 -17.95
C PRO A 132 -9.79 -3.05 -19.22
N ALA A 133 -11.04 -3.54 -19.23
CA ALA A 133 -11.59 -4.16 -20.43
C ALA A 133 -11.97 -3.14 -21.53
N GLN A 134 -12.07 -1.87 -21.15
CA GLN A 134 -12.17 -0.71 -22.05
C GLN A 134 -11.21 0.37 -21.56
N ALA A 135 -10.60 1.11 -22.47
CA ALA A 135 -9.71 2.22 -22.10
C ALA A 135 -10.45 3.25 -21.25
N LEU A 136 -9.81 3.70 -20.16
CA LEU A 136 -10.35 4.75 -19.31
C LEU A 136 -10.39 6.06 -20.10
N THR A 137 -11.43 6.84 -19.85
CA THR A 137 -11.61 8.15 -20.46
C THR A 137 -11.06 9.20 -19.50
N SER A 138 -10.15 10.03 -20.00
CA SER A 138 -9.59 11.15 -19.24
C SER A 138 -10.70 12.06 -18.70
N GLY A 139 -10.57 12.47 -17.44
CA GLY A 139 -11.47 13.36 -16.73
C GLY A 139 -12.62 12.65 -16.00
N ASN A 140 -12.67 11.32 -16.05
CA ASN A 140 -13.70 10.55 -15.34
C ASN A 140 -13.19 10.03 -13.99
N SER A 141 -14.14 9.89 -13.07
CA SER A 141 -13.99 9.10 -11.85
C SER A 141 -14.59 7.71 -12.04
N TYR A 142 -13.94 6.73 -11.43
CA TYR A 142 -14.26 5.31 -11.48
C TYR A 142 -14.26 4.75 -10.07
N ASP A 143 -14.93 3.61 -9.90
CA ASP A 143 -14.90 2.85 -8.66
C ASP A 143 -14.35 1.45 -8.94
N LEU A 144 -13.38 1.00 -8.15
CA LEU A 144 -12.87 -0.36 -8.17
C LEU A 144 -13.58 -1.19 -7.09
N GLN A 145 -14.27 -2.24 -7.50
CA GLN A 145 -14.74 -3.29 -6.61
C GLN A 145 -13.70 -4.42 -6.59
N VAL A 146 -13.29 -4.84 -5.39
CA VAL A 146 -12.39 -5.98 -5.17
C VAL A 146 -13.04 -6.99 -4.22
N SER A 147 -12.90 -8.27 -4.53
CA SER A 147 -13.33 -9.38 -3.65
C SER A 147 -12.65 -10.69 -4.04
N GLY A 148 -12.36 -11.57 -3.08
CA GLY A 148 -11.84 -12.93 -3.36
C GLY A 148 -10.34 -13.01 -3.55
N VAL A 149 -9.61 -11.89 -3.44
CA VAL A 149 -8.14 -11.87 -3.42
C VAL A 149 -7.65 -12.38 -2.06
N GLU A 150 -6.72 -13.33 -2.04
CA GLU A 150 -6.18 -13.95 -0.83
C GLU A 150 -4.75 -13.46 -0.54
N ASP A 151 -4.37 -13.44 0.74
CA ASP A 151 -2.96 -13.36 1.17
C ASP A 151 -2.26 -14.72 1.00
N LEU A 152 -0.98 -14.80 1.35
CA LEU A 152 -0.21 -16.06 1.34
C LEU A 152 -0.65 -17.07 2.42
N ALA A 153 -1.49 -16.68 3.37
CA ALA A 153 -2.04 -17.54 4.41
C ALA A 153 -3.43 -18.11 4.06
N GLY A 154 -4.02 -17.69 2.94
CA GLY A 154 -5.33 -18.11 2.45
C GLY A 154 -6.50 -17.31 3.01
N ASN A 155 -6.27 -16.10 3.55
CA ASN A 155 -7.33 -15.22 4.01
C ASN A 155 -7.90 -14.39 2.85
N ALA A 156 -9.12 -14.68 2.44
CA ALA A 156 -9.77 -13.99 1.32
C ALA A 156 -10.36 -12.64 1.72
N LEU A 157 -10.07 -11.61 0.92
CA LEU A 157 -10.67 -10.28 0.99
C LEU A 157 -12.18 -10.37 0.71
N PRO A 158 -13.06 -10.05 1.68
CA PRO A 158 -14.50 -10.09 1.46
C PRO A 158 -14.94 -8.93 0.56
N ALA A 159 -16.08 -9.08 -0.14
CA ALA A 159 -16.64 -7.99 -0.92
C ALA A 159 -16.89 -6.75 -0.04
N GLY A 160 -16.17 -5.66 -0.33
CA GLY A 160 -16.21 -4.39 0.40
C GLY A 160 -16.99 -3.30 -0.32
N ALA A 161 -16.87 -2.07 0.19
CA ALA A 161 -17.34 -0.89 -0.55
C ALA A 161 -16.45 -0.64 -1.79
N PRO A 162 -16.98 -0.06 -2.87
CA PRO A 162 -16.17 0.34 -4.02
C PRO A 162 -15.16 1.41 -3.63
N ILE A 163 -13.96 1.32 -4.21
CA ILE A 163 -12.82 2.20 -3.93
C ILE A 163 -12.71 3.23 -5.07
N PRO A 164 -12.92 4.53 -4.80
CA PRO A 164 -12.91 5.52 -5.84
C PRO A 164 -11.48 5.80 -6.33
N PHE A 165 -11.34 6.01 -7.63
CA PHE A 165 -10.13 6.53 -8.26
C PHE A 165 -10.50 7.38 -9.48
N SER A 166 -9.60 8.24 -9.93
CA SER A 166 -9.81 9.06 -11.13
C SER A 166 -8.72 8.78 -12.15
N TYR A 167 -9.06 9.04 -13.41
CA TYR A 167 -8.08 9.03 -14.50
C TYR A 167 -8.18 10.33 -15.28
N PHE A 168 -7.05 10.99 -15.45
CA PHE A 168 -6.93 12.17 -16.29
C PHE A 168 -5.55 12.18 -16.96
N VAL A 169 -5.51 12.72 -18.17
CA VAL A 169 -4.30 13.01 -18.90
C VAL A 169 -4.07 14.51 -18.81
N PRO A 170 -2.97 14.97 -18.18
CA PRO A 170 -2.66 16.40 -18.12
C PRO A 170 -2.49 16.99 -19.51
N ASP A 171 -3.15 18.12 -19.71
CA ASP A 171 -3.08 18.93 -20.90
C ASP A 171 -1.86 19.87 -20.89
N VAL A 172 -1.36 20.22 -22.08
CA VAL A 172 -0.39 21.32 -22.21
C VAL A 172 -1.13 22.64 -22.14
N ALA A 173 -0.91 23.40 -21.07
CA ALA A 173 -1.56 24.69 -20.86
C ALA A 173 -1.24 25.69 -21.98
N GLN A 174 -2.28 26.39 -22.43
CA GLN A 174 -2.25 27.47 -23.41
C GLN A 174 -2.55 28.81 -22.72
N PHE A 175 -2.31 29.90 -23.45
CA PHE A 175 -2.57 31.24 -22.94
C PHE A 175 -4.04 31.39 -22.50
N ARG A 176 -4.24 31.75 -21.23
CA ARG A 176 -5.53 31.92 -20.53
C ARG A 176 -6.26 30.64 -20.11
N ASP A 177 -5.65 29.47 -20.24
CA ASP A 177 -6.22 28.27 -19.65
C ASP A 177 -6.18 28.30 -18.12
N VAL A 178 -5.04 28.74 -17.57
CA VAL A 178 -4.90 29.00 -16.13
C VAL A 178 -4.70 30.49 -15.92
N THR A 179 -5.55 31.07 -15.07
CA THR A 179 -5.58 32.51 -14.78
C THR A 179 -5.42 32.75 -13.29
N ILE A 180 -4.84 33.88 -12.91
CA ILE A 180 -4.92 34.35 -11.51
C ILE A 180 -6.33 34.88 -11.29
N ASN A 181 -7.07 34.26 -10.38
CA ASN A 181 -8.42 34.67 -9.99
C ASN A 181 -8.37 35.71 -8.87
N GLU A 182 -7.58 35.45 -7.83
CA GLU A 182 -7.44 36.32 -6.66
C GLU A 182 -5.96 36.48 -6.27
N LEU A 183 -5.65 37.64 -5.67
CA LEU A 183 -4.35 37.97 -5.12
C LEU A 183 -4.55 38.72 -3.79
N MET A 184 -4.06 38.13 -2.70
CA MET A 184 -3.95 38.77 -1.40
C MET A 184 -2.51 39.19 -1.16
N ALA A 185 -2.20 40.47 -1.37
CA ALA A 185 -0.85 41.03 -1.23
C ALA A 185 -0.68 41.96 0.00
N ASP A 186 -1.77 42.30 0.70
CA ASP A 186 -1.74 43.05 1.96
C ASP A 186 -2.81 42.46 2.89
N PRO A 187 -2.46 41.44 3.69
CA PRO A 187 -3.42 40.77 4.56
C PRO A 187 -3.78 41.61 5.81
N THR A 188 -3.26 42.85 5.91
CA THR A 188 -3.42 43.69 7.09
C THR A 188 -4.23 44.97 6.80
N PRO A 189 -5.17 45.36 7.68
CA PRO A 189 -5.73 44.59 8.79
C PRO A 189 -6.60 43.42 8.29
N VAL A 190 -6.69 42.36 9.11
CA VAL A 190 -7.46 41.15 8.77
C VAL A 190 -8.94 41.45 8.54
N VAL A 191 -9.48 41.01 7.40
CA VAL A 191 -10.91 41.06 7.06
C VAL A 191 -11.38 39.72 6.51
N GLY A 192 -11.77 38.80 7.39
CA GLY A 192 -12.48 37.56 7.02
C GLY A 192 -11.65 36.43 6.41
N LEU A 193 -10.40 36.68 6.01
CA LEU A 193 -9.42 35.69 5.55
C LEU A 193 -8.21 35.64 6.50
N PRO A 194 -7.39 34.57 6.47
CA PRO A 194 -6.17 34.50 7.25
C PRO A 194 -5.21 35.68 7.00
N GLU A 195 -4.39 36.02 7.99
CA GLU A 195 -3.38 37.09 7.89
C GLU A 195 -2.14 36.62 7.09
N ALA A 196 -2.33 36.18 5.85
CA ALA A 196 -1.27 35.65 5.00
C ALA A 196 -1.50 36.01 3.52
N GLU A 197 -0.39 36.12 2.78
CA GLU A 197 -0.44 36.35 1.33
C GLU A 197 -0.81 35.06 0.59
N PHE A 198 -1.57 35.19 -0.48
CA PHE A 198 -1.86 34.08 -1.38
C PHE A 198 -2.16 34.54 -2.81
N ILE A 199 -1.98 33.61 -3.75
CA ILE A 199 -2.42 33.73 -5.13
C ILE A 199 -3.37 32.57 -5.40
N GLU A 200 -4.58 32.86 -5.86
CA GLU A 200 -5.50 31.82 -6.30
C GLU A 200 -5.40 31.66 -7.81
N LEU A 201 -5.04 30.47 -8.27
CA LEU A 201 -5.11 30.11 -9.68
C LEU A 201 -6.46 29.46 -9.97
N HIS A 202 -6.99 29.73 -11.15
CA HIS A 202 -8.23 29.15 -11.67
C HIS A 202 -7.97 28.53 -13.04
N ASN A 203 -8.44 27.30 -13.22
CA ASN A 203 -8.52 26.68 -14.53
C ASN A 203 -9.80 27.15 -15.24
N ALA A 204 -9.64 28.06 -16.19
CA ALA A 204 -10.73 28.66 -16.95
C ALA A 204 -11.29 27.77 -18.07
N THR A 205 -10.78 26.54 -18.22
CA THR A 205 -11.24 25.60 -19.24
C THR A 205 -12.40 24.73 -18.72
N PRO A 206 -13.32 24.29 -19.59
CA PRO A 206 -14.47 23.48 -19.18
C PRO A 206 -14.17 21.97 -19.11
N ASP A 207 -13.03 21.52 -19.65
CA ASP A 207 -12.76 20.10 -19.92
C ASP A 207 -11.29 19.66 -19.78
N ARG A 208 -10.35 20.56 -19.48
CA ARG A 208 -8.91 20.23 -19.45
C ARG A 208 -8.38 20.14 -18.03
N PHE A 209 -7.47 19.20 -17.80
CA PHE A 209 -6.80 18.99 -16.51
C PHE A 209 -5.35 19.42 -16.62
N PHE A 210 -4.81 20.12 -15.63
CA PHE A 210 -3.42 20.54 -15.62
C PHE A 210 -2.66 19.92 -14.45
N GLU A 211 -1.44 19.46 -14.72
CA GLU A 211 -0.48 19.08 -13.68
C GLU A 211 0.44 20.28 -13.42
N LEU A 212 0.41 20.78 -12.19
CA LEU A 212 1.13 21.97 -11.76
C LEU A 212 2.57 21.67 -11.35
N GLY A 213 2.91 20.40 -11.11
CA GLY A 213 4.26 19.99 -10.76
C GLY A 213 5.31 20.55 -11.72
N GLY A 214 6.24 21.34 -11.16
CA GLY A 214 7.31 21.95 -11.94
C GLY A 214 6.96 23.25 -12.67
N TRP A 215 5.70 23.71 -12.62
CA TRP A 215 5.36 25.07 -13.03
C TRP A 215 6.05 26.08 -12.12
N THR A 216 6.25 27.30 -12.61
CA THR A 216 6.93 28.34 -11.84
C THR A 216 6.15 29.63 -11.76
N ILE A 217 6.19 30.28 -10.59
CA ILE A 217 5.62 31.60 -10.35
C ILE A 217 6.70 32.57 -9.86
N SER A 218 6.66 33.83 -10.31
CA SER A 218 7.66 34.86 -9.96
C SER A 218 7.03 36.24 -9.97
N ASP A 219 7.46 37.08 -9.02
CA ASP A 219 7.18 38.51 -8.92
C ASP A 219 8.26 39.38 -9.60
N GLY A 220 9.18 38.76 -10.35
CA GLY A 220 10.38 39.38 -10.90
C GLY A 220 11.68 38.93 -10.20
N GLY A 221 11.58 38.24 -9.06
CA GLY A 221 12.69 37.56 -8.40
C GLY A 221 12.94 36.12 -8.90
N THR A 222 13.62 35.32 -8.07
CA THR A 222 13.82 33.89 -8.32
C THR A 222 12.47 33.17 -8.37
N PRO A 223 12.12 32.47 -9.47
CA PRO A 223 10.85 31.77 -9.56
C PRO A 223 10.72 30.67 -8.50
N ALA A 224 9.56 30.62 -7.84
CA ALA A 224 9.17 29.50 -7.00
C ALA A 224 8.65 28.36 -7.89
N VAL A 225 9.04 27.13 -7.58
CA VAL A 225 8.58 25.93 -8.28
C VAL A 225 7.39 25.34 -7.54
N LEU A 226 6.31 25.07 -8.25
CA LEU A 226 5.10 24.49 -7.67
C LEU A 226 5.27 22.97 -7.44
N PRO A 227 4.75 22.44 -6.32
CA PRO A 227 4.68 21.00 -6.09
C PRO A 227 3.70 20.34 -7.06
N ALA A 228 3.74 19.01 -7.15
CA ALA A 228 2.77 18.25 -7.92
C ALA A 228 1.37 18.46 -7.35
N ALA A 229 0.44 18.85 -8.22
CA ALA A 229 -0.95 19.09 -7.90
C ALA A 229 -1.76 19.11 -9.20
N THR A 230 -2.91 18.47 -9.18
CA THR A 230 -3.84 18.49 -10.30
C THR A 230 -4.80 19.67 -10.16
N LEU A 231 -4.98 20.41 -11.25
CA LEU A 231 -5.96 21.48 -11.36
C LEU A 231 -6.98 21.10 -12.44
N GLY A 232 -8.14 20.59 -12.02
CA GLY A 232 -9.22 20.16 -12.88
C GLY A 232 -10.03 21.32 -13.49
N PRO A 233 -10.96 21.01 -14.42
CA PRO A 233 -11.75 22.02 -15.12
C PRO A 233 -12.59 22.88 -14.18
N GLY A 234 -12.45 24.20 -14.27
CA GLY A 234 -13.15 25.14 -13.39
C GLY A 234 -12.69 25.14 -11.94
N GLU A 235 -11.66 24.37 -11.59
CA GLU A 235 -11.14 24.30 -10.22
C GLU A 235 -10.22 25.48 -9.90
N PHE A 236 -10.05 25.70 -8.60
CA PHE A 236 -9.19 26.72 -8.01
C PHE A 236 -8.14 26.07 -7.12
N VAL A 237 -6.96 26.66 -7.05
CA VAL A 237 -5.88 26.23 -6.13
C VAL A 237 -5.24 27.45 -5.49
N ILE A 238 -4.97 27.36 -4.19
CA ILE A 238 -4.36 28.44 -3.41
C ILE A 238 -2.86 28.21 -3.34
N LEU A 239 -2.10 29.16 -3.86
CA LEU A 239 -0.66 29.22 -3.72
C LEU A 239 -0.29 30.16 -2.57
N THR A 240 0.37 29.62 -1.55
CA THR A 240 0.89 30.38 -0.41
C THR A 240 2.23 29.78 0.04
N THR A 241 2.85 30.35 1.07
CA THR A 241 4.07 29.79 1.63
C THR A 241 3.78 28.44 2.32
N VAL A 242 4.77 27.55 2.37
CA VAL A 242 4.63 26.27 3.09
C VAL A 242 4.27 26.46 4.56
N ALA A 243 4.72 27.57 5.17
CA ALA A 243 4.40 27.88 6.57
C ALA A 243 2.93 28.28 6.76
N ASP A 244 2.33 28.93 5.77
CA ASP A 244 0.97 29.47 5.83
C ASP A 244 -0.08 28.52 5.24
N ALA A 245 0.32 27.47 4.51
CA ALA A 245 -0.59 26.48 3.93
C ALA A 245 -1.65 25.92 4.93
N PRO A 246 -1.30 25.61 6.20
CA PRO A 246 -2.31 25.16 7.19
C PRO A 246 -3.43 26.16 7.48
N LEU A 247 -3.23 27.46 7.18
CA LEU A 247 -4.24 28.49 7.38
C LEU A 247 -5.35 28.45 6.30
N PHE A 248 -5.04 27.88 5.13
CA PHE A 248 -5.94 27.90 3.97
C PHE A 248 -6.68 26.59 3.70
N THR A 249 -6.44 25.53 4.49
CA THR A 249 -7.06 24.21 4.30
C THR A 249 -8.60 24.22 4.38
N GLY A 250 -9.19 25.25 4.97
CA GLY A 250 -10.65 25.43 5.04
C GLY A 250 -11.26 26.23 3.88
N PHE A 251 -10.43 26.78 2.98
CA PHE A 251 -10.85 27.67 1.89
C PHE A 251 -10.68 27.04 0.51
N GLY A 252 -9.78 26.07 0.35
CA GLY A 252 -9.54 25.41 -0.92
C GLY A 252 -8.43 24.37 -0.83
N THR A 253 -8.00 23.91 -2.00
CA THR A 253 -6.86 23.01 -2.21
C THR A 253 -5.56 23.79 -2.27
#